data_AF-A0A7K4XEL5-F1
#
_entry.id   AF-A0A7K4XEL5-F1
#
_cell.length_a   1.000
_cell.length_b   1.000
_cell.length_c   1.000
_cell.angle_alpha   90.00
_cell.angle_beta   90.00
_cell.angle_gamma   90.00
#
_symmetry.space_group_name_H-M   'P 1'
#
loop_
_entity.id
_entity.type
_entity.pdbx_description
1 polymer ?
#
loop_
_entity_poly.entity_id
_entity_poly.type
_entity_poly.pdbx_seq_one_letter_code
_entity_poly.pdbx_strand_id
1 'polypeptide(L)'
;GRPLPPLAPPADPLLAVTIAEVLGTSFLLARGGDNNDTVLGPGGCWDDVENPKNYTLRGPLSPVPDPVAIGAMDGVVLGARLARGPLPVAELLRSYYGTRNGSEGERPPSSYRRRDFGALAGQGRLEKEVAAILGVLRTLSPTPELLRDVGTQEVAAVARRAAREFSERYVDCPAIVPRCLWGAHPYRGTPALLQLPLGSVFLHHTLEPAQPCHTFSACARAMRDMQRFHQDTRGWDDIGYSLVVGSDGYLYEGRGWHWVGAHTKGYNTQGFGIGIVGDFTTTLPDPDTLALVRDELLPCAVRSGHIQPDFTLRGHRQLGHTDCPGNALFQEIQSWPGFQ
;
A
#
# COMPACT_ATOMS: atom_id res chain seq x y z
N GLY A 1 36.81 24.26 -5.08
CA GLY A 1 36.14 23.11 -4.45
C GLY A 1 36.95 21.87 -4.75
N ARG A 2 37.12 20.96 -3.77
CA ARG A 2 37.67 19.63 -4.08
C ARG A 2 36.69 18.94 -5.05
N PRO A 3 37.17 18.32 -6.13
CA PRO A 3 36.31 17.51 -6.98
C PRO A 3 35.67 16.41 -6.13
N LEU A 4 34.36 16.23 -6.30
CA LEU A 4 33.63 15.11 -5.70
C LEU A 4 34.32 13.82 -6.15
N PRO A 5 34.61 12.87 -5.25
CA PRO A 5 35.23 11.61 -5.65
C PRO A 5 34.34 10.92 -6.68
N PRO A 6 34.92 10.44 -7.80
CA PRO A 6 34.16 9.70 -8.79
C PRO A 6 33.57 8.43 -8.16
N LEU A 7 32.25 8.34 -8.17
CA LEU A 7 31.49 7.17 -7.75
C LEU A 7 31.81 6.00 -8.71
N ALA A 8 32.23 4.86 -8.16
CA ALA A 8 32.45 3.63 -8.91
C ALA A 8 31.67 2.48 -8.27
N PRO A 9 30.52 2.04 -8.86
CA PRO A 9 29.83 2.62 -10.03
C PRO A 9 29.18 3.98 -9.72
N PRO A 10 28.90 4.82 -10.75
CA PRO A 10 28.17 6.07 -10.58
C PRO A 10 26.79 5.81 -9.97
N ALA A 11 26.47 6.51 -8.87
CA ALA A 11 25.13 6.49 -8.30
C ALA A 11 24.16 7.22 -9.24
N ASP A 12 22.94 6.71 -9.36
CA ASP A 12 21.88 7.40 -10.08
C ASP A 12 21.54 8.70 -9.33
N PRO A 13 21.76 9.89 -9.92
CA PRO A 13 21.53 11.15 -9.21
C PRO A 13 20.10 11.32 -8.70
N LEU A 14 19.11 10.75 -9.41
CA LEU A 14 17.71 10.79 -9.00
C LEU A 14 17.51 9.95 -7.74
N LEU A 15 17.99 8.71 -7.71
CA LEU A 15 17.85 7.84 -6.55
C LEU A 15 18.71 8.29 -5.37
N ALA A 16 19.91 8.81 -5.65
CA ALA A 16 20.84 9.34 -4.67
C ALA A 16 20.19 10.43 -3.82
N VAL A 17 19.58 11.44 -4.45
CA VAL A 17 19.00 12.62 -3.77
C VAL A 17 17.61 12.35 -3.20
N THR A 18 16.84 11.43 -3.76
CA THR A 18 15.44 11.22 -3.35
C THR A 18 15.29 10.22 -2.22
N ILE A 19 15.87 9.02 -2.36
CA ILE A 19 15.56 7.88 -1.46
C ILE A 19 16.80 7.23 -0.86
N ALA A 20 17.88 7.09 -1.62
CA ALA A 20 19.04 6.31 -1.20
C ALA A 20 19.76 6.94 -0.01
N GLU A 21 19.95 8.27 -0.02
CA GLU A 21 20.57 9.01 1.08
C GLU A 21 19.76 8.86 2.38
N VAL A 22 18.44 9.06 2.29
CA VAL A 22 17.52 8.95 3.43
C VAL A 22 17.54 7.54 4.02
N LEU A 23 17.44 6.51 3.15
CA LEU A 23 17.50 5.12 3.58
C LEU A 23 18.83 4.79 4.25
N GLY A 24 19.95 5.18 3.64
CA GLY A 24 21.28 4.89 4.17
C GLY A 24 21.52 5.54 5.54
N THR A 25 21.26 6.85 5.64
CA THR A 25 21.51 7.61 6.87
C THR A 25 20.57 7.20 8.01
N SER A 26 19.27 7.02 7.73
CA SER A 26 18.28 6.68 8.76
C SER A 26 18.52 5.28 9.35
N PHE A 27 18.77 4.28 8.48
CA PHE A 27 19.03 2.92 8.95
C PHE A 27 20.38 2.78 9.67
N LEU A 28 21.36 3.60 9.31
CA LEU A 28 22.63 3.64 10.00
C LEU A 28 22.50 4.28 11.39
N LEU A 29 21.74 5.37 11.54
CA LEU A 29 21.49 6.00 12.84
C LEU A 29 20.70 5.07 13.78
N ALA A 30 19.78 4.29 13.23
CA ALA A 30 19.01 3.29 13.98
C ALA A 30 19.84 2.07 14.47
N ARG A 31 21.15 2.01 14.18
CA ARG A 31 22.06 0.93 14.61
C ARG A 31 22.27 0.88 16.14
N GLY A 32 22.01 1.97 16.86
CA GLY A 32 22.34 2.18 18.28
C GLY A 32 21.57 1.38 19.34
N GLY A 33 20.86 0.31 18.96
CA GLY A 33 20.52 -0.80 19.86
C GLY A 33 19.43 -0.62 20.92
N ASP A 34 19.48 0.41 21.78
CA ASP A 34 18.79 0.32 23.08
C ASP A 34 17.75 1.39 23.39
N ASN A 35 17.57 2.41 22.56
CA ASN A 35 16.48 3.38 22.76
C ASN A 35 15.52 3.38 21.58
N ASN A 36 14.23 3.19 21.90
CA ASN A 36 13.05 3.45 21.07
C ASN A 36 13.01 4.89 20.48
N ASP A 37 13.99 5.74 20.78
CA ASP A 37 14.03 7.19 20.55
C ASP A 37 14.34 7.60 19.10
N THR A 38 14.85 6.69 18.26
CA THR A 38 15.24 7.02 16.86
C THR A 38 14.23 6.57 15.82
N VAL A 39 13.12 5.95 16.24
CA VAL A 39 12.08 5.53 15.32
C VAL A 39 11.04 6.63 15.19
N LEU A 40 11.03 7.33 14.05
CA LEU A 40 10.15 8.47 13.78
C LEU A 40 8.71 8.09 13.42
N GLY A 41 8.34 6.85 13.73
CA GLY A 41 6.97 6.35 13.71
C GLY A 41 6.42 6.07 12.32
N PRO A 42 5.39 5.22 12.25
CA PRO A 42 4.62 5.01 11.04
C PRO A 42 3.75 6.24 10.71
N GLY A 43 3.06 6.20 9.58
CA GLY A 43 1.93 7.10 9.32
C GLY A 43 0.82 6.93 10.35
N GLY A 44 -0.30 7.61 10.14
CA GLY A 44 -1.30 7.72 11.17
C GLY A 44 -2.53 8.48 10.72
N CYS A 45 -3.44 8.66 11.66
CA CYS A 45 -4.73 9.30 11.45
C CYS A 45 -4.83 10.54 12.32
N TRP A 46 -5.27 11.64 11.72
CA TRP A 46 -5.89 12.70 12.49
C TRP A 46 -7.25 12.23 13.01
N ASP A 47 -7.63 12.70 14.20
CA ASP A 47 -8.96 12.48 14.79
C ASP A 47 -10.07 13.14 13.98
N ASP A 48 -9.77 14.29 13.37
CA ASP A 48 -10.64 15.02 12.46
C ASP A 48 -9.81 15.65 11.33
N VAL A 49 -10.29 15.59 10.09
CA VAL A 49 -9.56 16.12 8.92
C VAL A 49 -9.79 17.62 8.74
N GLU A 50 -10.95 18.13 9.14
CA GLU A 50 -11.31 19.55 9.02
C GLU A 50 -10.78 20.36 10.22
N ASN A 51 -10.75 19.76 11.41
CA ASN A 51 -10.30 20.37 12.66
C ASN A 51 -9.37 19.44 13.45
N PRO A 52 -8.16 19.14 12.94
CA PRO A 52 -7.25 18.17 13.53
C PRO A 52 -6.76 18.61 14.91
N LYS A 53 -6.87 17.72 15.90
CA LYS A 53 -6.33 17.95 17.26
C LYS A 53 -5.34 16.88 17.68
N ASN A 54 -5.63 15.61 17.36
CA ASN A 54 -4.83 14.46 17.79
C ASN A 54 -4.39 13.63 16.59
N TYR A 55 -3.08 13.36 16.50
CA TYR A 55 -2.53 12.42 15.52
C TYR A 55 -2.24 11.06 16.19
N THR A 56 -2.89 10.02 15.70
CA THR A 56 -2.69 8.64 16.17
C THR A 56 -1.79 7.89 15.19
N LEU A 57 -0.59 7.51 15.64
CA LEU A 57 0.32 6.67 14.87
C LEU A 57 -0.30 5.28 14.63
N ARG A 58 -0.10 4.73 13.42
CA ARG A 58 -0.65 3.44 12.99
C ARG A 58 0.38 2.61 12.23
N GLY A 59 0.64 1.39 12.71
CA GLY A 59 1.49 0.43 12.03
C GLY A 59 2.83 0.22 12.74
N PRO A 60 3.73 -0.57 12.14
CA PRO A 60 5.01 -0.87 12.76
C PRO A 60 5.94 0.34 12.74
N LEU A 61 6.75 0.47 13.78
CA LEU A 61 7.84 1.41 13.89
C LEU A 61 8.81 1.28 12.68
N SER A 62 9.26 2.42 12.12
CA SER A 62 10.18 2.50 10.98
C SER A 62 11.25 3.58 11.19
N PRO A 63 12.53 3.34 10.83
CA PRO A 63 13.57 4.37 10.85
C PRO A 63 13.29 5.57 9.94
N VAL A 64 12.46 5.36 8.91
CA VAL A 64 12.06 6.40 7.95
C VAL A 64 10.58 6.71 8.14
N PRO A 65 10.20 8.00 8.33
CA PRO A 65 8.79 8.40 8.40
C PRO A 65 8.06 8.07 7.10
N ASP A 66 6.82 7.56 7.20
CA ASP A 66 5.98 7.26 6.04
C ASP A 66 5.85 8.43 5.04
N PRO A 67 5.65 9.71 5.47
CA PRO A 67 5.58 10.83 4.54
C PRO A 67 6.87 11.04 3.74
N VAL A 68 8.04 10.79 4.34
CA VAL A 68 9.34 10.90 3.67
C VAL A 68 9.49 9.78 2.65
N ALA A 69 9.16 8.54 3.03
CA ALA A 69 9.20 7.39 2.13
C ALA A 69 8.25 7.58 0.93
N ILE A 70 7.01 8.01 1.17
CA ILE A 70 6.01 8.26 0.12
C ILE A 70 6.46 9.41 -0.80
N GLY A 71 6.90 10.53 -0.24
CA GLY A 71 7.37 11.67 -1.04
C GLY A 71 8.60 11.33 -1.87
N ALA A 72 9.51 10.51 -1.35
CA ALA A 72 10.67 10.03 -2.08
C ALA A 72 10.27 9.10 -3.26
N MET A 73 9.31 8.19 -3.05
CA MET A 73 8.78 7.37 -4.16
C MET A 73 8.15 8.23 -5.25
N ASP A 74 7.30 9.20 -4.87
CA ASP A 74 6.69 10.15 -5.79
C ASP A 74 7.78 10.90 -6.57
N GLY A 75 8.82 11.37 -5.89
CA GLY A 75 9.96 12.07 -6.49
C GLY A 75 10.70 11.24 -7.54
N VAL A 76 10.92 9.95 -7.29
CA VAL A 76 11.55 9.03 -8.27
C VAL A 76 10.65 8.84 -9.50
N VAL A 77 9.35 8.61 -9.29
CA VAL A 77 8.40 8.41 -10.40
C VAL A 77 8.26 9.68 -11.24
N LEU A 78 8.14 10.84 -10.60
CA LEU A 78 8.05 12.14 -11.26
C LEU A 78 9.34 12.51 -11.99
N GLY A 79 10.50 12.29 -11.36
CA GLY A 79 11.81 12.52 -11.96
C GLY A 79 12.05 11.66 -13.20
N ALA A 80 11.66 10.39 -13.15
CA ALA A 80 11.75 9.48 -14.29
C ALA A 80 10.84 9.93 -15.47
N ARG A 81 9.72 10.61 -15.19
CA ARG A 81 8.87 11.22 -16.24
C ARG A 81 9.53 12.46 -16.84
N LEU A 82 10.03 13.36 -16.00
CA LEU A 82 10.71 14.58 -16.44
C LEU A 82 11.97 14.29 -17.27
N ALA A 83 12.67 13.19 -16.99
CA ALA A 83 13.82 12.75 -17.77
C ALA A 83 13.49 12.43 -19.24
N ARG A 84 12.22 12.18 -19.58
CA ARG A 84 11.77 11.90 -20.96
C ARG A 84 11.53 13.15 -21.80
N GLY A 85 11.39 14.31 -21.16
CA GLY A 85 11.14 15.59 -21.84
C GLY A 85 10.66 16.67 -20.88
N PRO A 86 10.89 17.95 -21.21
CA PRO A 86 10.48 19.07 -20.37
C PRO A 86 8.95 19.16 -20.32
N LEU A 87 8.40 19.18 -19.10
CA LEU A 87 6.99 19.43 -18.84
C LEU A 87 6.86 20.57 -17.80
N PRO A 88 5.88 21.48 -17.95
CA PRO A 88 5.58 22.43 -16.89
C PRO A 88 5.28 21.70 -15.58
N VAL A 89 5.88 22.12 -14.46
CA VAL A 89 5.70 21.47 -13.15
C VAL A 89 4.22 21.37 -12.77
N ALA A 90 3.43 22.41 -13.05
CA ALA A 90 2.00 22.40 -12.79
C ALA A 90 1.24 21.33 -13.59
N GLU A 91 1.63 21.09 -14.84
CA GLU A 91 1.04 20.05 -15.68
C GLU A 91 1.45 18.66 -15.21
N LEU A 92 2.74 18.47 -14.87
CA LEU A 92 3.24 17.24 -14.31
C LEU A 92 2.47 16.86 -13.03
N LEU A 93 2.41 17.76 -12.05
CA LEU A 93 1.73 17.52 -10.78
C LEU A 93 0.23 17.28 -10.98
N ARG A 94 -0.43 18.05 -11.85
CA ARG A 94 -1.86 17.85 -12.17
C ARG A 94 -2.09 16.49 -12.85
N SER A 95 -1.20 16.05 -13.72
CA SER A 95 -1.33 14.74 -14.38
C SER A 95 -1.06 13.56 -13.43
N TYR A 96 -0.26 13.76 -12.38
CA TYR A 96 0.15 12.71 -11.47
C TYR A 96 -0.80 12.55 -10.27
N TYR A 97 -1.17 13.68 -9.66
CA TYR A 97 -2.05 13.72 -8.49
C TYR A 97 -3.51 14.00 -8.84
N GLY A 98 -3.76 14.67 -9.96
CA GLY A 98 -5.10 15.04 -10.39
C GLY A 98 -5.73 14.01 -11.31
N THR A 99 -7.06 14.00 -11.30
CA THR A 99 -7.89 13.43 -12.35
C THR A 99 -7.90 14.43 -13.51
N ARG A 100 -7.53 14.02 -14.72
CA ARG A 100 -7.44 14.94 -15.87
C ARG A 100 -8.77 15.69 -16.04
N ASN A 101 -8.74 17.02 -16.09
CA ASN A 101 -9.93 17.88 -16.20
C ASN A 101 -10.77 17.48 -17.43
N GLY A 102 -11.84 16.71 -17.26
CA GLY A 102 -12.88 16.58 -18.30
C GLY A 102 -13.58 15.24 -18.46
N SER A 103 -13.18 14.16 -17.80
CA SER A 103 -13.97 12.91 -17.82
C SER A 103 -13.81 12.13 -16.52
N GLU A 104 -14.90 11.55 -16.02
CA GLU A 104 -14.93 10.64 -14.86
C GLU A 104 -14.20 9.30 -15.11
N GLY A 105 -13.30 9.22 -16.10
CA GLY A 105 -12.75 7.96 -16.61
C GLY A 105 -11.24 7.75 -16.50
N GLU A 106 -10.43 8.79 -16.25
CA GLU A 106 -8.96 8.65 -16.15
C GLU A 106 -8.48 8.64 -14.69
N ARG A 107 -7.79 7.56 -14.31
CA ARG A 107 -7.28 7.30 -12.96
C ARG A 107 -5.99 8.08 -12.68
N PRO A 108 -5.81 8.66 -11.48
CA PRO A 108 -4.54 9.26 -11.10
C PRO A 108 -3.41 8.22 -11.11
N PRO A 109 -2.28 8.45 -11.79
CA PRO A 109 -1.15 7.54 -11.74
C PRO A 109 -0.56 7.37 -10.33
N SER A 110 -0.72 8.38 -9.46
CA SER A 110 -0.30 8.30 -8.06
C SER A 110 -0.94 7.15 -7.28
N SER A 111 -2.08 6.60 -7.71
CA SER A 111 -2.65 5.40 -7.07
C SER A 111 -1.78 4.16 -7.26
N TYR A 112 -1.08 4.06 -8.39
CA TYR A 112 -0.20 2.93 -8.72
C TYR A 112 1.28 3.22 -8.44
N ARG A 113 1.57 4.28 -7.67
CA ARG A 113 2.94 4.75 -7.43
C ARG A 113 3.88 3.71 -6.85
N ARG A 114 3.38 2.78 -6.02
CA ARG A 114 4.20 1.72 -5.41
C ARG A 114 4.71 0.75 -6.46
N ARG A 115 3.81 0.29 -7.33
CA ARG A 115 4.11 -0.52 -8.52
C ARG A 115 5.07 0.19 -9.47
N ASP A 116 4.74 1.43 -9.82
CA ASP A 116 5.54 2.24 -10.76
C ASP A 116 6.95 2.51 -10.19
N PHE A 117 7.07 2.79 -8.89
CA PHE A 117 8.34 2.91 -8.21
C PHE A 117 9.12 1.59 -8.22
N GLY A 118 8.47 0.46 -7.90
CA GLY A 118 9.11 -0.86 -7.93
C GLY A 118 9.72 -1.22 -9.28
N ALA A 119 9.04 -0.85 -10.38
CA ALA A 119 9.56 -1.03 -11.74
C ALA A 119 10.81 -0.18 -12.02
N LEU A 120 10.95 0.99 -11.39
CA LEU A 120 12.10 1.88 -11.55
C LEU A 120 13.25 1.54 -10.59
N ALA A 121 12.91 1.18 -9.35
CA ALA A 121 13.82 1.13 -8.20
C ALA A 121 13.60 -0.14 -7.37
N GLY A 122 13.49 -1.30 -8.03
CA GLY A 122 13.37 -2.59 -7.33
C GLY A 122 14.48 -2.82 -6.30
N GLN A 123 14.23 -3.72 -5.34
CA GLN A 123 15.08 -3.94 -4.15
C GLN A 123 16.59 -4.01 -4.45
N GLY A 124 16.99 -4.82 -5.44
CA GLY A 124 18.40 -4.99 -5.79
C GLY A 124 19.07 -3.74 -6.35
N ARG A 125 18.30 -2.84 -6.99
CA ARG A 125 18.80 -1.52 -7.41
C ARG A 125 18.92 -0.61 -6.19
N LEU A 126 17.92 -0.56 -5.32
CA LEU A 126 17.97 0.24 -4.09
C LEU A 126 19.15 -0.14 -3.19
N GLU A 127 19.43 -1.43 -3.00
CA GLU A 127 20.58 -1.88 -2.21
C GLU A 127 21.91 -1.30 -2.75
N LYS A 128 22.09 -1.31 -4.08
CA LYS A 128 23.29 -0.76 -4.72
C LYS A 128 23.39 0.76 -4.54
N GLU A 129 22.30 1.49 -4.74
CA GLU A 129 22.29 2.95 -4.61
C GLU A 129 22.52 3.38 -3.15
N VAL A 130 21.91 2.70 -2.17
CA VAL A 130 22.13 2.97 -0.74
C VAL A 130 23.58 2.71 -0.35
N ALA A 131 24.19 1.63 -0.85
CA ALA A 131 25.60 1.36 -0.59
C ALA A 131 26.52 2.43 -1.23
N ALA A 132 26.21 2.86 -2.45
CA ALA A 132 26.99 3.88 -3.17
C ALA A 132 26.95 5.22 -2.45
N ILE A 133 25.77 5.69 -2.02
CA ILE A 133 25.63 6.99 -1.35
C ILE A 133 26.28 7.00 0.04
N LEU A 134 26.17 5.91 0.80
CA LEU A 134 26.89 5.77 2.07
C LEU A 134 28.41 5.79 1.86
N GLY A 135 28.89 5.21 0.76
CA GLY A 135 30.28 5.31 0.34
C GLY A 135 30.73 6.74 0.06
N VAL A 136 29.88 7.54 -0.60
CA VAL A 136 30.16 8.96 -0.89
C VAL A 136 30.14 9.79 0.38
N LEU A 137 29.12 9.65 1.22
CA LEU A 137 28.98 10.46 2.42
C LEU A 137 30.21 10.34 3.35
N ARG A 138 30.87 9.17 3.39
CA ARG A 138 32.14 8.99 4.11
C ARG A 138 33.26 9.93 3.68
N THR A 139 33.21 10.38 2.43
CA THR A 139 34.24 11.23 1.82
C THR A 139 33.90 12.73 1.88
N LEU A 140 32.64 13.08 2.18
CA LEU A 140 32.13 14.46 2.17
C LEU A 140 32.03 15.03 3.58
N SER A 141 32.85 16.02 3.93
CA SER A 141 32.71 16.83 5.17
C SER A 141 31.33 17.51 5.24
N PRO A 142 30.64 17.55 6.41
CA PRO A 142 31.06 17.15 7.78
C PRO A 142 30.67 15.71 8.17
N THR A 143 30.04 14.95 7.27
CA THR A 143 29.64 13.55 7.47
C THR A 143 30.74 12.52 7.83
N PRO A 144 32.07 12.75 7.67
CA PRO A 144 33.07 11.77 8.05
C PRO A 144 33.08 11.49 9.54
N GLU A 145 32.57 12.38 10.39
CA GLU A 145 32.50 12.15 11.84
C GLU A 145 31.43 11.10 12.21
N LEU A 146 30.26 11.12 11.56
CA LEU A 146 29.19 10.15 11.78
C LEU A 146 29.52 8.77 11.19
N LEU A 147 30.33 8.74 10.13
CA LEU A 147 30.61 7.54 9.34
C LEU A 147 32.03 6.99 9.53
N ARG A 148 32.83 7.60 10.40
CA ARG A 148 34.28 7.36 10.52
C ARG A 148 34.63 5.91 10.85
N ASP A 149 33.85 5.32 11.74
CA ASP A 149 34.08 3.98 12.30
C ASP A 149 33.23 2.90 11.62
N VAL A 150 32.48 3.28 10.58
CA VAL A 150 31.61 2.35 9.85
C VAL A 150 32.47 1.62 8.82
N GLY A 151 32.54 0.28 8.91
CA GLY A 151 33.31 -0.55 7.97
C GLY A 151 32.60 -0.73 6.62
N THR A 152 33.30 -1.17 5.57
CA THR A 152 32.67 -1.46 4.25
C THR A 152 31.65 -2.60 4.31
N GLN A 153 31.94 -3.67 5.08
CA GLN A 153 30.99 -4.76 5.31
C GLN A 153 29.72 -4.27 5.99
N GLU A 154 29.86 -3.28 6.87
CA GLU A 154 28.75 -2.70 7.58
C GLU A 154 27.85 -1.86 6.66
N VAL A 155 28.42 -1.10 5.72
CA VAL A 155 27.63 -0.44 4.66
C VAL A 155 26.77 -1.45 3.93
N ALA A 156 27.38 -2.56 3.49
CA ALA A 156 26.66 -3.57 2.75
C ALA A 156 25.51 -4.16 3.58
N ALA A 157 25.73 -4.39 4.87
CA ALA A 157 24.69 -4.87 5.77
C ALA A 157 23.54 -3.85 5.96
N VAL A 158 23.86 -2.57 6.18
CA VAL A 158 22.87 -1.50 6.34
C VAL A 158 22.09 -1.29 5.03
N ALA A 159 22.77 -1.25 3.89
CA ALA A 159 22.14 -1.06 2.59
C ALA A 159 21.18 -2.20 2.25
N ARG A 160 21.60 -3.45 2.50
CA ARG A 160 20.74 -4.63 2.31
C ARG A 160 19.51 -4.57 3.21
N ARG A 161 19.70 -4.24 4.49
CA ARG A 161 18.61 -4.12 5.46
C ARG A 161 17.63 -3.01 5.05
N ALA A 162 18.14 -1.83 4.71
CA ALA A 162 17.34 -0.68 4.32
C ALA A 162 16.52 -0.96 3.05
N ALA A 163 17.15 -1.51 2.01
CA ALA A 163 16.46 -1.85 0.77
C ALA A 163 15.38 -2.92 0.99
N ARG A 164 15.68 -3.98 1.75
CA ARG A 164 14.72 -5.03 2.05
C ARG A 164 13.51 -4.51 2.84
N GLU A 165 13.74 -3.87 4.00
CA GLU A 165 12.65 -3.39 4.86
C GLU A 165 11.82 -2.30 4.17
N PHE A 166 12.45 -1.47 3.33
CA PHE A 166 11.73 -0.50 2.51
C PHE A 166 10.87 -1.18 1.43
N SER A 167 11.44 -2.13 0.68
CA SER A 167 10.70 -2.85 -0.36
C SER A 167 9.52 -3.63 0.21
N GLU A 168 9.72 -4.37 1.30
CA GLU A 168 8.66 -5.12 1.98
C GLU A 168 7.49 -4.22 2.40
N ARG A 169 7.78 -3.01 2.92
CA ARG A 169 6.77 -2.08 3.42
C ARG A 169 6.09 -1.23 2.35
N TYR A 170 6.85 -0.76 1.36
CA TYR A 170 6.40 0.28 0.43
C TYR A 170 6.20 -0.18 -1.00
N VAL A 171 6.82 -1.30 -1.40
CA VAL A 171 6.83 -1.75 -2.79
C VAL A 171 6.08 -3.05 -2.97
N ASP A 172 6.36 -4.05 -2.14
CA ASP A 172 5.89 -5.42 -2.31
C ASP A 172 4.41 -5.60 -1.93
N CYS A 173 3.89 -4.69 -1.12
CA CYS A 173 2.53 -4.69 -0.62
C CYS A 173 1.77 -3.44 -1.09
N PRO A 174 0.52 -3.61 -1.58
CA PRO A 174 -0.28 -2.49 -2.01
C PRO A 174 -0.66 -1.59 -0.83
N ALA A 175 -0.87 -0.30 -1.12
CA ALA A 175 -1.33 0.64 -0.11
C ALA A 175 -2.76 0.32 0.33
N ILE A 176 -2.97 0.19 1.63
CA ILE A 176 -4.31 0.08 2.22
C ILE A 176 -4.66 1.44 2.85
N VAL A 177 -5.70 2.08 2.32
CA VAL A 177 -6.30 3.28 2.86
C VAL A 177 -6.97 2.92 4.19
N PRO A 178 -6.46 3.42 5.33
CA PRO A 178 -7.01 3.09 6.63
C PRO A 178 -8.38 3.75 6.81
N ARG A 179 -9.15 3.20 7.76
CA ARG A 179 -10.51 3.64 8.09
C ARG A 179 -10.70 5.15 8.23
N CYS A 180 -9.75 5.82 8.87
CA CYS A 180 -9.81 7.26 9.09
C CYS A 180 -9.78 8.08 7.79
N LEU A 181 -9.01 7.65 6.78
CA LEU A 181 -8.82 8.43 5.55
C LEU A 181 -10.06 8.39 4.67
N TRP A 182 -10.82 7.29 4.68
CA TRP A 182 -12.11 7.23 3.98
C TRP A 182 -13.29 7.69 4.83
N GLY A 183 -13.06 8.19 6.05
CA GLY A 183 -14.10 8.76 6.92
C GLY A 183 -15.05 7.69 7.47
N ALA A 184 -14.52 6.56 7.91
CA ALA A 184 -15.30 5.49 8.51
C ALA A 184 -15.96 5.91 9.83
N HIS A 185 -17.21 5.50 10.03
CA HIS A 185 -17.79 5.48 11.36
C HIS A 185 -17.09 4.44 12.26
N PRO A 186 -17.13 4.65 13.59
CA PRO A 186 -16.67 3.65 14.54
C PRO A 186 -17.40 2.31 14.40
N TYR A 187 -16.69 1.23 14.74
CA TYR A 187 -17.30 -0.08 14.98
C TYR A 187 -18.33 0.01 16.12
N ARG A 188 -19.48 -0.64 16.00
CA ARG A 188 -20.51 -0.74 17.05
C ARG A 188 -20.36 -2.06 17.80
N GLY A 189 -20.37 -2.04 19.13
CA GLY A 189 -20.20 -3.26 19.93
C GLY A 189 -18.74 -3.67 20.11
N THR A 190 -18.50 -4.97 20.35
CA THR A 190 -17.16 -5.50 20.67
C THR A 190 -16.69 -6.44 19.56
N PRO A 191 -15.62 -6.10 18.81
CA PRO A 191 -15.16 -6.93 17.71
C PRO A 191 -14.49 -8.21 18.22
N ALA A 192 -14.72 -9.30 17.50
CA ALA A 192 -14.07 -10.60 17.77
C ALA A 192 -12.77 -10.74 16.98
N LEU A 193 -11.71 -11.25 17.62
CA LEU A 193 -10.41 -11.48 16.99
C LEU A 193 -10.42 -12.72 16.09
N LEU A 194 -9.72 -12.62 14.96
CA LEU A 194 -9.39 -13.75 14.09
C LEU A 194 -8.18 -14.52 14.63
N GLN A 195 -8.14 -15.82 14.37
CA GLN A 195 -6.97 -16.68 14.59
C GLN A 195 -6.19 -16.79 13.28
N LEU A 196 -5.14 -15.99 13.12
CA LEU A 196 -4.30 -15.97 11.91
C LEU A 196 -3.23 -17.07 11.92
N PRO A 197 -2.74 -17.51 10.74
CA PRO A 197 -3.22 -17.18 9.39
C PRO A 197 -4.52 -17.90 9.02
N LEU A 198 -5.38 -17.25 8.23
CA LEU A 198 -6.61 -17.85 7.72
C LEU A 198 -6.36 -18.71 6.48
N GLY A 199 -7.14 -19.78 6.32
CA GLY A 199 -7.02 -20.71 5.20
C GLY A 199 -7.92 -20.36 4.00
N SER A 200 -8.70 -19.28 4.05
CA SER A 200 -9.65 -18.96 2.98
C SER A 200 -9.73 -17.47 2.64
N VAL A 201 -10.06 -17.20 1.38
CA VAL A 201 -10.38 -15.87 0.85
C VAL A 201 -11.70 -15.97 0.09
N PHE A 202 -12.60 -15.04 0.36
CA PHE A 202 -13.90 -14.96 -0.29
C PHE A 202 -14.00 -13.68 -1.11
N LEU A 203 -14.15 -13.82 -2.42
CA LEU A 203 -14.32 -12.70 -3.33
C LEU A 203 -15.79 -12.32 -3.47
N HIS A 204 -16.03 -11.02 -3.40
CA HIS A 204 -17.34 -10.39 -3.52
C HIS A 204 -17.29 -9.27 -4.55
N HIS A 205 -18.38 -9.07 -5.29
CA HIS A 205 -18.71 -7.75 -5.81
C HIS A 205 -19.58 -7.01 -4.78
N THR A 206 -19.67 -5.70 -4.84
CA THR A 206 -20.55 -4.96 -3.91
C THR A 206 -22.01 -5.05 -4.33
N LEU A 207 -22.27 -5.21 -5.65
CA LEU A 207 -23.58 -5.10 -6.30
C LEU A 207 -24.21 -3.71 -6.14
N GLU A 208 -24.28 -3.21 -4.91
CA GLU A 208 -24.60 -1.82 -4.58
C GLU A 208 -23.51 -1.24 -3.66
N PRO A 209 -22.79 -0.18 -4.07
CA PRO A 209 -22.97 0.57 -5.32
C PRO A 209 -22.57 -0.25 -6.57
N ALA A 210 -23.37 -0.14 -7.63
CA ALA A 210 -23.20 -0.89 -8.87
C ALA A 210 -22.09 -0.37 -9.80
N GLN A 211 -21.78 0.93 -9.74
CA GLN A 211 -20.76 1.53 -10.61
C GLN A 211 -19.38 1.46 -9.94
N PRO A 212 -18.33 1.00 -10.66
CA PRO A 212 -16.96 1.11 -10.19
C PRO A 212 -16.59 2.56 -9.87
N CYS A 213 -15.85 2.76 -8.79
CA CYS A 213 -15.40 4.08 -8.36
C CYS A 213 -13.96 4.32 -8.86
N HIS A 214 -13.71 5.42 -9.58
CA HIS A 214 -12.41 5.68 -10.22
C HIS A 214 -11.59 6.81 -9.57
N THR A 215 -12.12 7.43 -8.53
CA THR A 215 -11.44 8.49 -7.77
C THR A 215 -11.50 8.17 -6.28
N PHE A 216 -10.51 8.65 -5.53
CA PHE A 216 -10.49 8.49 -4.08
C PHE A 216 -11.78 9.00 -3.42
N SER A 217 -12.29 10.16 -3.85
CA SER A 217 -13.52 10.74 -3.29
C SER A 217 -14.75 9.88 -3.57
N ALA A 218 -14.86 9.30 -4.77
CA ALA A 218 -15.93 8.39 -5.15
C ALA A 218 -15.83 7.05 -4.39
N CYS A 219 -14.64 6.47 -4.28
CA CYS A 219 -14.44 5.22 -3.55
C CYS A 219 -14.62 5.38 -2.04
N ALA A 220 -14.13 6.47 -1.45
CA ALA A 220 -14.39 6.78 -0.05
C ALA A 220 -15.90 7.00 0.22
N ARG A 221 -16.63 7.59 -0.75
CA ARG A 221 -18.11 7.68 -0.66
C ARG A 221 -18.73 6.28 -0.71
N ALA A 222 -18.37 5.44 -1.68
CA ALA A 222 -18.86 4.07 -1.79
C ALA A 222 -18.63 3.27 -0.49
N MET A 223 -17.44 3.39 0.12
CA MET A 223 -17.12 2.80 1.42
C MET A 223 -18.09 3.24 2.52
N ARG A 224 -18.31 4.55 2.66
CA ARG A 224 -19.24 5.10 3.66
C ARG A 224 -20.69 4.70 3.39
N ASP A 225 -21.11 4.62 2.14
CA ASP A 225 -22.46 4.22 1.74
C ASP A 225 -22.72 2.76 2.12
N MET A 226 -21.79 1.85 1.80
CA MET A 226 -21.83 0.46 2.23
C MET A 226 -21.79 0.30 3.75
N GLN A 227 -20.95 1.07 4.44
CA GLN A 227 -20.88 1.03 5.90
C GLN A 227 -22.21 1.45 6.54
N ARG A 228 -22.81 2.56 6.08
CA ARG A 228 -24.12 3.02 6.57
C ARG A 228 -25.21 2.00 6.30
N PHE A 229 -25.27 1.42 5.11
CA PHE A 229 -26.23 0.35 4.81
C PHE A 229 -26.03 -0.87 5.73
N HIS A 230 -24.79 -1.31 5.94
CA HIS A 230 -24.50 -2.43 6.83
C HIS A 230 -24.86 -2.13 8.29
N GLN A 231 -24.55 -0.95 8.79
CA GLN A 231 -24.80 -0.59 10.19
C GLN A 231 -26.26 -0.20 10.46
N ASP A 232 -26.84 0.67 9.63
CA ASP A 232 -28.13 1.29 9.90
C ASP A 232 -29.29 0.50 9.32
N THR A 233 -29.09 -0.16 8.17
CA THR A 233 -30.14 -0.98 7.54
C THR A 233 -30.06 -2.44 7.94
N ARG A 234 -28.86 -3.04 7.95
CA ARG A 234 -28.69 -4.46 8.32
C ARG A 234 -28.45 -4.70 9.82
N GLY A 235 -28.22 -3.64 10.60
CA GLY A 235 -27.95 -3.76 12.03
C GLY A 235 -26.61 -4.43 12.35
N TRP A 236 -25.63 -4.39 11.44
CA TRP A 236 -24.31 -4.94 11.68
C TRP A 236 -23.43 -3.96 12.47
N ASP A 237 -22.38 -4.50 13.07
CA ASP A 237 -21.45 -3.69 13.85
C ASP A 237 -20.61 -2.73 13.01
N ASP A 238 -20.38 -3.07 11.74
CA ASP A 238 -19.53 -2.33 10.81
C ASP A 238 -19.74 -2.86 9.37
N ILE A 239 -19.06 -2.25 8.39
CA ILE A 239 -18.95 -2.78 7.03
C ILE A 239 -18.61 -4.28 7.05
N GLY A 240 -19.28 -5.08 6.22
CA GLY A 240 -19.17 -6.54 6.30
C GLY A 240 -17.84 -7.12 5.82
N TYR A 241 -17.16 -6.45 4.88
CA TYR A 241 -15.92 -6.93 4.26
C TYR A 241 -14.70 -6.68 5.14
N SER A 242 -13.69 -7.55 5.01
CA SER A 242 -12.38 -7.34 5.62
C SER A 242 -11.64 -6.21 4.90
N LEU A 243 -11.61 -6.28 3.57
CA LEU A 243 -11.03 -5.26 2.68
C LEU A 243 -11.98 -5.00 1.52
N VAL A 244 -11.88 -3.79 0.95
CA VAL A 244 -12.60 -3.41 -0.26
C VAL A 244 -11.62 -2.83 -1.28
N VAL A 245 -11.82 -3.13 -2.55
CA VAL A 245 -10.97 -2.70 -3.66
C VAL A 245 -11.75 -1.69 -4.49
N GLY A 246 -11.19 -0.49 -4.63
CA GLY A 246 -11.70 0.52 -5.54
C GLY A 246 -11.05 0.42 -6.92
N SER A 247 -11.77 0.84 -7.96
CA SER A 247 -11.20 0.98 -9.29
C SER A 247 -10.26 2.19 -9.41
N ASP A 248 -10.14 3.02 -8.37
CA ASP A 248 -9.16 4.09 -8.27
C ASP A 248 -7.73 3.61 -8.02
N GLY A 249 -7.52 2.29 -7.84
CA GLY A 249 -6.21 1.68 -7.61
C GLY A 249 -5.82 1.58 -6.13
N TYR A 250 -6.76 1.80 -5.21
CA TYR A 250 -6.52 1.65 -3.77
C TYR A 250 -7.29 0.47 -3.17
N LEU A 251 -6.70 -0.11 -2.13
CA LEU A 251 -7.39 -0.96 -1.18
C LEU A 251 -7.89 -0.12 -0.01
N TYR A 252 -9.06 -0.46 0.51
CA TYR A 252 -9.70 0.23 1.62
C TYR A 252 -9.88 -0.74 2.79
N GLU A 253 -9.41 -0.33 3.96
CA GLU A 253 -9.59 -1.09 5.19
C GLU A 253 -11.08 -1.12 5.57
N GLY A 254 -11.70 -2.30 5.50
CA GLY A 254 -13.02 -2.56 6.08
C GLY A 254 -12.88 -2.90 7.56
N ARG A 255 -13.21 -4.13 7.94
CA ARG A 255 -12.87 -4.66 9.28
C ARG A 255 -11.38 -4.99 9.45
N GLY A 256 -10.62 -5.01 8.36
CA GLY A 256 -9.18 -5.23 8.37
C GLY A 256 -8.78 -6.69 8.64
N TRP A 257 -7.50 -6.86 9.00
CA TRP A 257 -6.85 -8.18 9.07
C TRP A 257 -7.07 -8.94 10.39
N HIS A 258 -7.47 -8.26 11.45
CA HIS A 258 -7.48 -8.84 12.80
C HIS A 258 -8.87 -9.17 13.34
N TRP A 259 -9.94 -8.71 12.67
CA TRP A 259 -11.30 -8.77 13.18
C TRP A 259 -12.23 -9.57 12.28
N VAL A 260 -13.13 -10.34 12.90
CA VAL A 260 -14.10 -11.19 12.21
C VAL A 260 -15.04 -10.36 11.32
N GLY A 261 -15.20 -10.81 10.07
CA GLY A 261 -16.07 -10.24 9.04
C GLY A 261 -17.58 -10.43 9.29
N ALA A 262 -18.39 -9.86 8.39
CA ALA A 262 -19.82 -10.19 8.23
C ALA A 262 -20.19 -10.41 6.75
N HIS A 263 -19.22 -10.81 5.92
CA HIS A 263 -19.35 -10.92 4.46
C HIS A 263 -19.90 -12.27 3.98
N THR A 264 -19.59 -13.37 4.68
CA THR A 264 -19.92 -14.74 4.26
C THR A 264 -20.49 -15.51 5.46
N LYS A 265 -21.82 -15.58 5.55
CA LYS A 265 -22.51 -16.22 6.69
C LYS A 265 -22.03 -17.66 6.88
N GLY A 266 -21.60 -18.01 8.10
CA GLY A 266 -21.06 -19.33 8.44
C GLY A 266 -19.54 -19.47 8.24
N TYR A 267 -18.89 -18.54 7.53
CA TYR A 267 -17.47 -18.62 7.16
C TYR A 267 -16.64 -17.40 7.58
N ASN A 268 -17.25 -16.38 8.22
CA ASN A 268 -16.59 -15.13 8.61
C ASN A 268 -15.34 -15.29 9.50
N THR A 269 -15.21 -16.40 10.23
CA THR A 269 -14.05 -16.71 11.09
C THR A 269 -12.96 -17.50 10.36
N GLN A 270 -13.24 -18.00 9.15
CA GLN A 270 -12.37 -18.93 8.41
C GLN A 270 -11.61 -18.23 7.27
N GLY A 271 -12.05 -17.05 6.85
CA GLY A 271 -11.43 -16.35 5.73
C GLY A 271 -11.76 -14.87 5.65
N PHE A 272 -10.96 -14.16 4.86
CA PHE A 272 -11.16 -12.74 4.59
C PHE A 272 -12.14 -12.52 3.45
N GLY A 273 -13.06 -11.57 3.62
CA GLY A 273 -13.93 -11.10 2.55
C GLY A 273 -13.32 -9.90 1.85
N ILE A 274 -13.02 -10.05 0.56
CA ILE A 274 -12.54 -8.97 -0.30
C ILE A 274 -13.70 -8.55 -1.22
N GLY A 275 -14.20 -7.33 -1.04
CA GLY A 275 -15.23 -6.75 -1.90
C GLY A 275 -14.62 -5.90 -3.00
N ILE A 276 -15.03 -6.07 -4.26
CA ILE A 276 -14.67 -5.18 -5.37
C ILE A 276 -15.88 -4.27 -5.64
N VAL A 277 -15.67 -2.95 -5.61
CA VAL A 277 -16.75 -1.98 -5.82
C VAL A 277 -17.26 -2.06 -7.26
N GLY A 278 -18.53 -2.45 -7.41
CA GLY A 278 -19.24 -2.54 -8.68
C GLY A 278 -20.18 -3.75 -8.77
N ASP A 279 -20.91 -3.82 -9.89
CA ASP A 279 -21.67 -4.99 -10.32
C ASP A 279 -20.94 -5.71 -11.46
N PHE A 280 -20.31 -6.84 -11.13
CA PHE A 280 -19.61 -7.69 -12.09
C PHE A 280 -20.41 -8.91 -12.55
N THR A 281 -21.74 -8.77 -12.64
CA THR A 281 -22.61 -9.81 -13.18
C THR A 281 -22.32 -10.06 -14.67
N THR A 282 -22.23 -9.01 -15.47
CA THR A 282 -22.05 -9.08 -16.94
C THR A 282 -20.75 -8.47 -17.44
N THR A 283 -20.05 -7.69 -16.62
CA THR A 283 -18.79 -7.03 -16.96
C THR A 283 -17.69 -7.39 -15.98
N LEU A 284 -16.43 -7.38 -16.40
CA LEU A 284 -15.30 -7.57 -15.51
C LEU A 284 -14.92 -6.26 -14.79
N PRO A 285 -14.32 -6.35 -13.59
CA PRO A 285 -13.56 -5.23 -13.04
C PRO A 285 -12.44 -4.81 -13.99
N ASP A 286 -11.93 -3.61 -13.77
CA ASP A 286 -10.80 -3.13 -14.54
C ASP A 286 -9.58 -4.05 -14.40
N PRO A 287 -8.75 -4.21 -15.46
CA PRO A 287 -7.57 -5.08 -15.39
C PRO A 287 -6.61 -4.73 -14.25
N ASP A 288 -6.36 -3.45 -13.99
CA ASP A 288 -5.53 -3.01 -12.86
C ASP A 288 -6.16 -3.38 -11.50
N THR A 289 -7.49 -3.37 -11.38
CA THR A 289 -8.21 -3.77 -10.16
C THR A 289 -8.05 -5.28 -9.91
N LEU A 290 -8.16 -6.08 -10.97
CA LEU A 290 -7.93 -7.53 -10.89
C LEU A 290 -6.47 -7.83 -10.51
N ALA A 291 -5.50 -7.16 -11.15
CA ALA A 291 -4.08 -7.30 -10.83
C ALA A 291 -3.74 -6.87 -9.40
N LEU A 292 -4.32 -5.77 -8.91
CA LEU A 292 -4.14 -5.30 -7.54
C LEU A 292 -4.54 -6.36 -6.50
N VAL A 293 -5.60 -7.13 -6.77
CA VAL A 293 -6.00 -8.23 -5.90
C VAL A 293 -5.12 -9.46 -6.11
N ARG A 294 -5.07 -9.96 -7.36
CA ARG A 294 -4.44 -11.24 -7.71
C ARG A 294 -2.94 -11.24 -7.51
N ASP A 295 -2.27 -10.19 -8.00
CA ASP A 295 -0.81 -10.15 -8.16
C ASP A 295 -0.13 -9.38 -7.03
N GLU A 296 -0.84 -8.44 -6.37
CA GLU A 296 -0.27 -7.62 -5.29
C GLU A 296 -0.80 -8.03 -3.91
N LEU A 297 -2.12 -7.97 -3.69
CA LEU A 297 -2.72 -8.22 -2.37
C LEU A 297 -2.55 -9.66 -1.88
N LEU A 298 -2.96 -10.66 -2.67
CA LEU A 298 -2.92 -12.05 -2.22
C LEU A 298 -1.50 -12.52 -1.90
N PRO A 299 -0.48 -12.29 -2.74
CA PRO A 299 0.89 -12.65 -2.41
C PRO A 299 1.43 -11.89 -1.19
N CYS A 300 1.09 -10.59 -1.05
CA CYS A 300 1.45 -9.82 0.13
C CYS A 300 0.84 -10.44 1.41
N ALA A 301 -0.45 -10.75 1.40
CA ALA A 301 -1.14 -11.30 2.55
C ALA A 301 -0.62 -12.68 2.99
N VAL A 302 -0.14 -13.50 2.04
CA VAL A 302 0.57 -14.75 2.34
C VAL A 302 1.93 -14.45 3.01
N ARG A 303 2.75 -13.56 2.42
CA ARG A 303 4.07 -13.20 2.98
C ARG A 303 3.96 -12.56 4.37
N SER A 304 2.93 -11.76 4.61
CA SER A 304 2.68 -11.10 5.90
C SER A 304 2.01 -12.01 6.93
N GLY A 305 1.74 -13.29 6.61
CA GLY A 305 1.18 -14.25 7.56
C GLY A 305 -0.29 -14.01 7.90
N HIS A 306 -1.02 -13.26 7.07
CA HIS A 306 -2.47 -13.13 7.22
C HIS A 306 -3.19 -14.35 6.63
N ILE A 307 -2.68 -14.88 5.52
CA ILE A 307 -3.27 -15.98 4.76
C ILE A 307 -2.26 -17.14 4.66
N GLN A 308 -2.74 -18.37 4.74
CA GLN A 308 -1.90 -19.56 4.58
C GLN A 308 -1.38 -19.69 3.14
N PRO A 309 -0.15 -20.20 2.90
CA PRO A 309 0.37 -20.36 1.54
C PRO A 309 -0.48 -21.24 0.61
N ASP A 310 -1.20 -22.22 1.18
CA ASP A 310 -2.12 -23.15 0.50
C ASP A 310 -3.60 -22.74 0.65
N PHE A 311 -3.86 -21.44 0.82
CA PHE A 311 -5.22 -20.91 0.98
C PHE A 311 -6.16 -21.31 -0.15
N THR A 312 -7.44 -21.34 0.19
CA THR A 312 -8.51 -21.53 -0.78
C THR A 312 -9.19 -20.21 -1.13
N LEU A 313 -9.22 -19.88 -2.41
CA LEU A 313 -9.97 -18.76 -3.00
C LEU A 313 -11.34 -19.26 -3.45
N ARG A 314 -12.42 -18.61 -3.02
CA ARG A 314 -13.78 -18.91 -3.47
C ARG A 314 -14.55 -17.62 -3.78
N GLY A 315 -15.48 -17.69 -4.73
CA GLY A 315 -16.53 -16.69 -4.87
C GLY A 315 -17.62 -16.92 -3.82
N HIS A 316 -18.27 -15.86 -3.34
CA HIS A 316 -19.31 -15.96 -2.31
C HIS A 316 -20.42 -16.98 -2.64
N ARG A 317 -20.83 -17.09 -3.90
CA ARG A 317 -21.82 -18.05 -4.39
C ARG A 317 -21.53 -19.51 -4.06
N GLN A 318 -20.27 -19.88 -3.83
CA GLN A 318 -19.90 -21.25 -3.48
C GLN A 318 -20.24 -21.61 -2.03
N LEU A 319 -20.60 -20.61 -1.21
CA LEU A 319 -20.77 -20.75 0.24
C LEU A 319 -22.16 -20.32 0.73
N GLY A 320 -23.07 -20.02 -0.20
CA GLY A 320 -24.44 -19.63 0.11
C GLY A 320 -25.28 -19.38 -1.14
N HIS A 321 -26.58 -19.12 -0.95
CA HIS A 321 -27.50 -18.81 -2.04
C HIS A 321 -27.42 -17.33 -2.42
N THR A 322 -26.47 -16.99 -3.29
CA THR A 322 -26.25 -15.63 -3.79
C THR A 322 -25.60 -15.66 -5.16
N ASP A 323 -25.86 -14.64 -6.00
CA ASP A 323 -25.18 -14.46 -7.28
C ASP A 323 -23.81 -13.80 -7.13
N CYS A 324 -23.45 -13.29 -5.96
CA CYS A 324 -22.15 -12.69 -5.68
C CYS A 324 -21.01 -13.71 -5.92
N PRO A 325 -19.90 -13.38 -6.61
CA PRO A 325 -19.42 -12.05 -6.98
C PRO A 325 -19.86 -11.55 -8.38
N GLY A 326 -20.97 -12.06 -8.93
CA GLY A 326 -21.38 -11.81 -10.31
C GLY A 326 -20.74 -12.79 -11.30
N ASN A 327 -21.44 -13.09 -12.41
CA ASN A 327 -21.04 -14.18 -13.32
C ASN A 327 -19.70 -13.91 -14.02
N ALA A 328 -19.47 -12.69 -14.51
CA ALA A 328 -18.23 -12.35 -15.17
C ALA A 328 -17.03 -12.45 -14.21
N LEU A 329 -17.11 -11.83 -13.02
CA LEU A 329 -16.03 -11.94 -12.03
C LEU A 329 -15.86 -13.36 -11.50
N PHE A 330 -16.93 -14.12 -11.32
CA PHE A 330 -16.82 -15.51 -10.90
C PHE A 330 -16.08 -16.38 -11.94
N GLN A 331 -16.31 -16.15 -13.24
CA GLN A 331 -15.58 -16.84 -14.30
C GLN A 331 -14.10 -16.46 -14.32
N GLU A 332 -13.77 -15.19 -14.12
CA GLU A 332 -12.39 -14.71 -14.05
C GLU A 332 -11.59 -15.37 -12.93
N ILE A 333 -12.13 -15.40 -11.70
CA ILE A 333 -11.41 -15.92 -10.54
C ILE A 333 -11.14 -17.43 -10.60
N GLN A 334 -11.80 -18.18 -11.50
CA GLN A 334 -11.53 -19.61 -11.66
C GLN A 334 -10.11 -19.90 -12.15
N SER A 335 -9.50 -18.90 -12.81
CA SER A 335 -8.13 -18.98 -13.30
C SER A 335 -7.08 -18.58 -12.25
N TRP A 336 -7.52 -18.06 -11.09
CA TRP A 336 -6.61 -17.49 -10.10
C TRP A 336 -5.98 -18.56 -9.20
N PRO A 337 -4.76 -18.32 -8.68
CA PRO A 337 -4.14 -19.21 -7.71
C PRO A 337 -5.02 -19.44 -6.48
N GLY A 338 -5.11 -20.70 -6.05
CA GLY A 338 -5.88 -21.11 -4.88
C GLY A 338 -7.38 -21.29 -5.13
N PHE A 339 -7.90 -21.04 -6.34
CA PHE A 339 -9.32 -21.28 -6.64
C PHE A 339 -9.70 -22.75 -6.47
N GLN A 340 -10.81 -23.00 -5.77
CA GLN A 340 -11.43 -24.33 -5.61
C GLN A 340 -12.94 -24.26 -5.77
#